data_AF-A0A2S2NCD4-F1
#
_entry.id   AF-A0A2S2NCD4-F1
#
_cell.length_a   1.000
_cell.length_b   1.000
_cell.length_c   1.000
_cell.angle_alpha   90.00
_cell.angle_beta   90.00
_cell.angle_gamma   90.00
#
_symmetry.space_group_name_H-M   'P 1'
#
loop_
_entity.id
_entity.type
_entity.pdbx_description
1 polymer ?
#
loop_
_entity_poly.entity_id
_entity_poly.type
_entity_poly.pdbx_seq_one_letter_code
_entity_poly.pdbx_strand_id
1 'polypeptide(L)'
;LGKTSIYAIIWAKLVMSNGDDHGLHAFVVNIRDPKTMLPYPGVIVGDLGEKASLNGVDNGFIMFNKFCIPKESLLSKTGDINDDGQYISPFKDKSKRLGNIMCIVYYNYTLQ
;
A
#
# COMPACT_ATOMS: atom_id res chain seq x y z
N LEU A 1 13.54 1.98 2.11
CA LEU A 1 12.80 1.72 0.84
C LEU A 1 13.77 1.53 -0.31
N GLY A 2 14.69 2.47 -0.52
CA GLY A 2 15.53 2.55 -1.71
C GLY A 2 16.41 1.32 -1.94
N LYS A 3 16.83 0.61 -0.88
CA LYS A 3 17.71 -0.56 -0.99
C LYS A 3 17.27 -1.75 -0.16
N THR A 4 16.64 -1.52 0.99
CA THR A 4 16.52 -2.56 2.04
C THR A 4 15.17 -3.29 2.09
N SER A 5 14.08 -2.62 1.74
CA SER A 5 12.73 -3.15 1.97
C SER A 5 12.33 -4.18 0.92
N ILE A 6 11.84 -5.34 1.37
CA ILE A 6 11.24 -6.40 0.52
C ILE A 6 9.74 -6.13 0.28
N TYR A 7 9.08 -5.61 1.31
CA TYR A 7 7.67 -5.25 1.32
C TYR A 7 7.51 -3.73 1.45
N ALA A 8 6.44 -3.19 0.89
CA ALA A 8 6.04 -1.81 1.08
C ALA A 8 4.51 -1.71 1.24
N ILE A 9 4.05 -0.81 2.10
CA ILE A 9 2.65 -0.39 2.12
C ILE A 9 2.52 0.77 1.12
N ILE A 10 1.75 0.55 0.06
CA ILE A 10 1.52 1.52 -1.00
C ILE A 10 0.12 2.11 -0.81
N TRP A 11 0.06 3.43 -0.69
CA TRP A 11 -1.19 4.16 -0.71
C TRP A 11 -1.52 4.54 -2.16
N ALA A 12 -2.64 4.04 -2.67
CA ALA A 12 -3.08 4.28 -4.04
C ALA A 12 -4.60 4.42 -4.11
N LYS A 13 -5.10 4.99 -5.20
CA LYS A 13 -6.55 5.02 -5.47
C LYS A 13 -7.01 3.61 -5.87
N LEU A 14 -8.06 3.12 -5.21
CA LEU A 14 -8.74 1.90 -5.63
C LEU A 14 -9.78 2.25 -6.70
N VAL A 15 -9.54 1.79 -7.92
CA VAL A 15 -10.44 1.95 -9.06
C VAL A 15 -10.87 0.57 -9.54
N MET A 16 -12.17 0.31 -9.59
CA MET A 16 -12.76 -0.96 -10.00
C MET A 16 -12.76 -1.10 -11.53
N SER A 17 -12.96 -2.32 -12.02
CA SER A 17 -12.99 -2.61 -13.48
C SER A 17 -14.12 -1.90 -14.23
N ASN A 18 -15.21 -1.56 -13.55
CA ASN A 18 -16.31 -0.75 -14.08
C ASN A 18 -16.02 0.77 -14.07
N GLY A 19 -14.86 1.19 -13.59
CA GLY A 19 -14.45 2.60 -13.48
C GLY A 19 -14.79 3.27 -12.14
N ASP A 20 -15.43 2.57 -11.20
CA ASP A 20 -15.81 3.16 -9.91
C ASP A 20 -14.57 3.45 -9.05
N ASP A 21 -14.46 4.72 -8.63
CA ASP A 21 -13.35 5.23 -7.82
C ASP A 21 -13.73 5.26 -6.33
N HIS A 22 -13.08 4.42 -5.53
CA HIS A 22 -13.27 4.35 -4.08
C HIS A 22 -12.21 5.14 -3.30
N GLY A 23 -11.37 5.91 -3.97
CA GLY A 23 -10.36 6.76 -3.35
C GLY A 23 -9.22 5.97 -2.69
N LEU A 24 -8.55 6.62 -1.75
CA LEU A 24 -7.30 6.14 -1.18
C LEU A 24 -7.48 4.85 -0.36
N HIS A 25 -6.70 3.82 -0.67
CA HIS A 25 -6.57 2.58 0.08
C HIS A 25 -5.09 2.19 0.21
N ALA A 26 -4.79 1.35 1.20
CA ALA A 26 -3.45 0.81 1.41
C ALA A 26 -3.34 -0.62 0.88
N PHE A 27 -2.23 -0.90 0.22
CA PHE A 27 -1.91 -2.20 -0.35
C PHE A 27 -0.55 -2.68 0.18
N VAL A 28 -0.47 -3.91 0.65
CA VAL A 28 0.79 -4.57 0.99
C VAL A 28 1.38 -5.16 -0.28
N VAL A 29 2.52 -4.63 -0.70
CA VAL A 29 3.14 -4.96 -1.98
C VAL A 29 4.52 -5.56 -1.76
N ASN A 30 4.77 -6.70 -2.40
CA ASN A 30 6.09 -7.30 -2.48
C ASN A 30 6.85 -6.60 -3.61
N ILE A 31 7.93 -5.91 -3.27
CA ILE A 31 8.66 -5.05 -4.21
C ILE A 31 10.00 -5.65 -4.63
N ARG A 32 10.52 -6.64 -3.89
CA ARG A 32 11.77 -7.36 -4.19
C ARG A 32 11.65 -8.85 -3.89
N ASP A 33 12.45 -9.64 -4.58
CA ASP A 33 12.67 -11.03 -4.22
C ASP A 33 13.51 -11.10 -2.91
N PRO A 34 13.07 -11.84 -1.88
CA PRO A 34 13.72 -11.85 -0.57
C PRO A 34 15.10 -12.54 -0.54
N LYS A 35 15.44 -13.34 -1.57
CA LYS A 35 16.72 -14.05 -1.66
C LYS A 35 17.75 -13.23 -2.42
N THR A 36 17.34 -12.63 -3.53
CA THR A 36 18.23 -11.90 -4.44
C THR A 36 18.25 -10.39 -4.18
N MET A 37 17.25 -9.87 -3.46
CA MET A 37 17.00 -8.43 -3.24
C MET A 37 16.76 -7.63 -4.52
N LEU A 38 16.60 -8.31 -5.66
CA LEU A 38 16.27 -7.68 -6.93
C LEU A 38 14.78 -7.31 -6.97
N PRO A 39 14.43 -6.16 -7.55
CA PRO A 39 13.03 -5.78 -7.72
C PRO A 39 12.29 -6.73 -8.67
N TYR A 40 11.00 -6.96 -8.42
CA TYR A 40 10.18 -7.76 -9.32
C TYR A 40 9.98 -7.05 -10.67
N PRO A 41 9.73 -7.78 -11.78
CA PRO A 41 9.40 -7.18 -13.07
C PRO A 41 8.24 -6.18 -12.95
N GLY A 42 8.40 -5.00 -13.54
CA GLY A 42 7.41 -3.92 -13.43
C GLY A 42 7.53 -3.06 -12.17
N VAL A 43 8.44 -3.38 -11.25
CA VAL A 43 8.78 -2.53 -10.09
C VAL A 43 10.11 -1.82 -10.36
N ILE A 44 10.11 -0.49 -10.30
CA ILE A 44 11.32 0.33 -10.37
C ILE A 44 11.50 0.98 -9.00
N VAL A 45 12.58 0.69 -8.30
CA VAL A 45 12.85 1.19 -6.94
C VAL A 45 14.33 1.50 -6.79
N GLY A 46 14.64 2.60 -6.12
CA GLY A 46 16.01 3.04 -5.93
C GLY A 46 16.17 4.05 -4.81
N ASP A 47 17.42 4.33 -4.46
CA ASP A 47 17.79 5.36 -3.49
C ASP A 47 17.74 6.75 -4.14
N LEU A 48 17.32 7.76 -3.37
CA LEU A 48 17.28 9.15 -3.83
C LEU A 48 18.65 9.84 -3.84
N GLY A 49 19.70 9.18 -3.34
CA GLY A 49 21.06 9.68 -3.31
C GLY A 49 21.40 10.44 -2.04
N GLU A 50 22.43 11.26 -2.15
CA GLU A 50 22.95 12.10 -1.06
C GLU A 50 21.89 13.11 -0.60
N LYS A 51 21.82 13.29 0.71
CA LYS A 51 20.90 14.16 1.41
C LYS A 51 21.69 15.15 2.25
N ALA A 52 21.11 16.32 2.52
CA ALA A 52 21.72 17.32 3.41
C ALA A 52 21.96 16.78 4.84
N SER A 53 21.22 15.76 5.25
CA SER A 53 21.40 15.00 6.49
C SER A 53 20.82 13.59 6.31
N LEU A 54 20.96 12.71 7.30
CA LEU A 54 20.42 11.34 7.30
C LEU A 54 20.93 10.47 6.14
N ASN A 55 22.19 10.62 5.73
CA ASN A 55 22.80 9.82 4.65
C ASN A 55 22.87 8.31 4.95
N GLY A 56 22.68 7.89 6.20
CA GLY A 56 22.53 6.48 6.58
C GLY A 56 21.13 5.89 6.38
N VAL A 57 20.14 6.70 5.98
CA VAL A 57 18.76 6.26 5.74
C VAL A 57 18.53 6.09 4.23
N ASP A 58 18.00 4.92 3.84
CA ASP A 58 17.75 4.54 2.45
C ASP A 58 16.43 5.11 1.91
N ASN A 59 16.24 6.42 2.08
CA ASN A 59 15.14 7.15 1.47
C ASN A 59 15.19 6.92 -0.04
N GLY A 60 14.07 6.47 -0.60
CA GLY A 60 14.01 5.98 -1.96
C GLY A 60 12.76 6.42 -2.69
N PHE A 61 12.71 6.06 -3.97
CA PHE A 61 11.54 6.19 -4.82
C PHE A 61 11.05 4.80 -5.24
N ILE A 62 9.79 4.73 -5.64
CA ILE A 62 9.22 3.53 -6.25
C ILE A 62 8.23 3.93 -7.35
N MET A 63 8.24 3.18 -8.44
CA MET A 63 7.29 3.29 -9.55
C MET A 63 6.84 1.89 -9.97
N PHE A 64 5.58 1.80 -10.39
CA PHE A 64 4.97 0.56 -10.88
C PHE A 64 4.60 0.72 -12.35
N ASN A 65 5.01 -0.25 -13.17
CA ASN A 65 4.64 -0.34 -14.58
C ASN A 65 3.81 -1.61 -14.79
N LYS A 66 2.48 -1.46 -14.83
CA LYS A 66 1.52 -2.57 -15.00
C LYS A 66 1.80 -3.75 -14.05
N PHE A 67 2.17 -3.44 -12.81
CA PHE A 67 2.47 -4.43 -11.79
C PHE A 67 1.18 -4.91 -11.12
N CYS A 68 0.93 -6.22 -11.17
CA CYS A 68 -0.26 -6.83 -10.58
C CYS A 68 0.06 -7.41 -9.21
N ILE A 69 -0.88 -7.26 -8.28
CA ILE A 69 -0.83 -7.86 -6.95
C ILE A 69 -2.14 -8.61 -6.68
N PRO A 70 -2.12 -9.64 -5.81
CA PRO A 70 -3.35 -10.32 -5.39
C PRO A 70 -4.33 -9.36 -4.72
N LYS A 71 -5.62 -9.69 -4.76
CA LYS A 71 -6.68 -8.91 -4.10
C LYS A 71 -6.43 -8.79 -2.60
N GLU A 72 -5.89 -9.85 -2.00
CA GLU A 72 -5.59 -9.99 -0.58
C GLU A 72 -4.50 -9.02 -0.10
N SER A 73 -3.78 -8.38 -1.03
CA SER A 73 -2.87 -7.28 -0.71
C SER A 73 -3.60 -6.03 -0.19
N LEU A 74 -4.91 -5.89 -0.43
CA LEU A 74 -5.71 -4.76 0.08
C LEU A 74 -5.90 -4.85 1.61
N LEU A 75 -5.56 -3.79 2.33
CA LEU A 75 -5.85 -3.69 3.76
C LEU A 75 -7.33 -3.37 3.98
N SER A 76 -8.11 -4.41 4.25
CA SER A 76 -9.58 -4.44 4.17
C SER A 76 -10.35 -3.72 5.28
N LYS A 77 -9.67 -3.24 6.34
CA LYS A 77 -10.34 -2.69 7.55
C LYS A 77 -11.36 -1.58 7.25
N THR A 78 -11.06 -0.71 6.29
CA THR A 78 -11.89 0.47 5.99
C THR A 78 -12.66 0.34 4.68
N GLY A 79 -12.41 -0.72 3.93
CA GLY A 79 -12.97 -0.98 2.60
C GLY A 79 -12.30 -2.21 2.02
N ASP A 80 -13.10 -3.09 1.44
CA ASP A 80 -12.67 -4.38 0.90
C ASP A 80 -13.40 -4.67 -0.42
N ILE A 81 -12.97 -5.73 -1.10
CA ILE A 81 -13.65 -6.30 -2.25
C ILE A 81 -14.16 -7.68 -1.81
N ASN A 82 -15.44 -7.98 -2.00
CA ASN A 82 -15.98 -9.31 -1.68
C ASN A 82 -15.63 -10.34 -2.79
N ASP A 83 -16.06 -11.59 -2.62
CA ASP A 83 -15.75 -12.66 -3.58
C ASP A 83 -16.47 -12.48 -4.92
N ASP A 84 -17.57 -11.73 -4.93
CA ASP A 84 -18.29 -11.32 -6.14
C ASP A 84 -17.62 -10.14 -6.87
N GLY A 85 -16.48 -9.65 -6.38
CA GLY A 85 -15.74 -8.53 -6.96
C GLY A 85 -16.36 -7.15 -6.69
N GLN A 86 -17.29 -7.05 -5.74
CA GLN A 86 -17.96 -5.81 -5.36
C GLN A 86 -17.23 -5.12 -4.20
N TYR A 87 -17.14 -3.80 -4.26
CA TYR A 87 -16.58 -3.01 -3.17
C TYR A 87 -17.56 -2.95 -1.99
N ILE A 88 -17.06 -3.25 -0.80
CA ILE A 88 -17.79 -3.16 0.47
C ILE A 88 -17.02 -2.28 1.45
N SER A 89 -17.73 -1.54 2.29
CA SER A 89 -17.11 -0.65 3.28
C SER A 89 -18.03 -0.46 4.48
N PRO A 90 -17.52 -0.51 5.72
CA PRO A 90 -18.30 -0.17 6.90
C PRO A 90 -18.66 1.33 6.94
N PHE A 91 -17.99 2.15 6.14
CA PHE A 91 -18.26 3.57 5.99
C PHE A 91 -19.04 3.84 4.70
N LYS A 92 -20.26 4.39 4.82
CA LYS A 92 -21.05 4.85 3.67
C LYS A 92 -20.46 6.10 3.01
N ASP A 93 -19.86 6.98 3.81
CA ASP A 93 -19.33 8.27 3.39
C ASP A 93 -17.81 8.20 3.13
N LYS A 94 -17.37 8.68 1.96
CA LYS A 94 -15.95 8.65 1.55
C LYS A 94 -15.06 9.52 2.45
N SER A 95 -15.55 10.68 2.90
CA SER A 95 -14.82 11.60 3.77
C SER A 95 -14.64 11.01 5.17
N LYS A 96 -15.66 10.34 5.72
CA LYS A 96 -15.54 9.60 6.99
C LYS A 96 -14.55 8.44 6.89
N ARG A 97 -14.55 7.71 5.77
CA ARG A 97 -13.55 6.66 5.52
C ARG A 97 -12.13 7.24 5.49
N LEU A 98 -11.92 8.33 4.75
CA LEU A 98 -10.63 9.01 4.68
C LEU A 98 -10.15 9.49 6.06
N GLY A 99 -11.05 10.07 6.87
CA GLY A 99 -10.73 10.46 8.24
C GLY A 99 -10.26 9.27 9.10
N ASN A 100 -10.87 8.10 8.96
CA ASN A 100 -10.45 6.89 9.67
C ASN A 100 -9.10 6.34 9.19
N ILE A 101 -8.79 6.49 7.91
CA ILE A 101 -7.52 6.10 7.31
C ILE A 101 -6.37 6.98 7.83
N MET A 102 -6.62 8.27 8.03
CA MET A 102 -5.61 9.28 8.38
C MET A 102 -5.39 9.44 9.90
N CYS A 103 -6.32 8.97 10.74
CA CYS A 103 -6.18 9.04 12.19
C CYS A 103 -5.22 7.98 12.75
N ILE A 104 -4.49 8.35 13.81
CA ILE A 104 -3.77 7.40 14.65
C ILE A 104 -4.81 6.54 15.37
N VAL A 105 -4.91 5.26 15.00
CA VAL A 105 -5.78 4.31 15.70
C VAL A 105 -4.98 3.71 16.86
N TYR A 106 -5.26 4.17 18.08
CA TYR A 106 -4.79 3.49 19.29
C TYR A 106 -5.57 2.20 19.49
N TYR A 107 -4.85 1.09 19.61
CA TYR A 107 -5.43 -0.20 19.98
C TYR A 107 -4.97 -0.60 21.38
N ASN A 108 -5.93 -0.86 22.25
CA ASN A 108 -5.71 -1.68 23.43
C ASN A 108 -5.98 -3.13 23.01
N TYR A 109 -4.91 -3.90 22.79
CA TYR A 109 -5.03 -5.35 22.69
C TYR A 109 -5.22 -5.90 24.09
N THR A 110 -6.43 -6.33 24.44
CA THR A 110 -6.63 -7.25 25.57
C THR A 110 -6.56 -8.65 24.98
N LEU A 111 -5.47 -9.36 25.29
CA LEU A 111 -5.38 -10.79 25.04
C LEU A 111 -6.47 -11.47 25.88
N GLN A 112 -7.40 -12.19 25.22
CA GLN A 112 -8.20 -13.22 25.87
C GLN A 112 -7.50 -14.56 25.71
#